data_AF-V9LBF6-F1
#
_entry.id   AF-V9LBF6-F1
#
_cell.length_a   1.000
_cell.length_b   1.000
_cell.length_c   1.000
_cell.angle_alpha   90.00
_cell.angle_beta   90.00
_cell.angle_gamma   90.00
#
_symmetry.space_group_name_H-M   'P 1'
#
loop_
_entity.id
_entity.type
_entity.pdbx_description
1 polymer ?
#
loop_
_entity_poly.entity_id
_entity_poly.type
_entity_poly.pdbx_seq_one_letter_code
_entity_poly.pdbx_strand_id
1 'polypeptide(L)'
;DDEEEEEAVAAAAGGSSSSSSRSQTPTASQVQRHLSKLTPAAVVDRKVSEVVQYVLIMEQRKVPVKRKDITKNVLKEYRSIYSEIIRRTARTFRQVFGMELVEIDTKNHAYILVNRLPRREGDRMNWGPATPKTGLLLVILSIIFMKGNAVKDSLLWHALKRLRVDPAERHDDFGDVKKLVTEEFVRQRYLEYCRVAHTDPVEYEFRWGARAFRETSKMKVLEFVAKMHDNQDPKTWNTQYKEAQQEAASLAQ
;
A
#
# COMPACT_ATOMS: atom_id res chain seq x y z
N ASP A 1 -19.36 -71.67 43.20
CA ASP A 1 -18.57 -72.46 42.26
C ASP A 1 -17.54 -71.50 41.66
N ASP A 2 -16.72 -70.91 42.52
CA ASP A 2 -15.41 -71.45 42.95
C ASP A 2 -14.37 -70.87 41.98
N GLU A 3 -13.32 -70.14 42.36
CA GLU A 3 -12.57 -70.05 43.60
C GLU A 3 -11.81 -68.71 43.60
N GLU A 4 -11.64 -68.17 44.80
CA GLU A 4 -10.64 -67.17 45.17
C GLU A 4 -9.25 -67.84 45.23
N GLU A 5 -8.20 -67.19 44.73
CA GLU A 5 -6.84 -67.35 45.28
C GLU A 5 -6.14 -65.99 45.28
N GLU A 6 -6.05 -65.40 46.48
CA GLU A 6 -4.98 -64.49 46.87
C GLU A 6 -3.72 -65.31 47.16
N GLU A 7 -2.55 -64.92 46.65
CA GLU A 7 -1.34 -64.86 47.48
C GLU A 7 -0.25 -63.91 46.94
N ALA A 8 0.13 -62.97 47.81
CA ALA A 8 1.48 -62.54 48.19
C ALA A 8 2.56 -62.03 47.19
N VAL A 9 2.76 -60.71 47.25
CA VAL A 9 4.01 -59.91 47.44
C VAL A 9 5.35 -60.36 46.83
N ALA A 10 5.92 -59.51 45.95
CA ALA A 10 7.33 -59.08 46.01
C ALA A 10 7.59 -57.81 45.18
N ALA A 11 8.37 -56.88 45.73
CA ALA A 11 8.70 -55.57 45.21
C ALA A 11 9.70 -55.58 44.04
N ALA A 12 9.55 -54.64 43.09
CA ALA A 12 10.66 -54.00 42.38
C ALA A 12 10.21 -52.73 41.63
N ALA A 13 11.00 -51.68 41.76
CA ALA A 13 10.79 -50.34 41.21
C ALA A 13 11.08 -50.25 39.70
N GLY A 14 10.43 -49.29 39.03
CA GLY A 14 10.71 -48.82 37.65
C GLY A 14 9.44 -48.81 36.80
N GLY A 15 9.06 -47.79 36.04
CA GLY A 15 9.64 -46.49 35.74
C GLY A 15 8.72 -45.86 34.67
N SER A 16 7.94 -44.83 35.02
CA SER A 16 7.00 -44.20 34.10
C SER A 16 7.70 -43.13 33.25
N SER A 17 7.92 -43.41 31.98
CA SER A 17 8.43 -42.46 30.99
C SER A 17 7.29 -41.87 30.15
N SER A 18 6.70 -40.77 30.63
CA SER A 18 5.88 -39.86 29.81
C SER A 18 6.76 -38.70 29.31
N SER A 19 7.37 -38.85 28.14
CA SER A 19 8.14 -37.78 27.50
C SER A 19 7.22 -36.81 26.75
N SER A 20 6.72 -35.80 27.46
CA SER A 20 6.09 -34.62 26.90
C SER A 20 7.07 -33.86 26.01
N SER A 21 6.79 -33.78 24.71
CA SER A 21 7.58 -33.02 23.73
C SER A 21 7.41 -31.51 23.96
N ARG A 22 8.27 -30.96 24.81
CA ARG A 22 8.38 -29.52 25.08
C ARG A 22 9.03 -28.85 23.87
N SER A 23 8.26 -28.07 23.12
CA SER A 23 8.75 -27.18 22.06
C SER A 23 9.68 -26.13 22.67
N GLN A 24 10.98 -26.40 22.64
CA GLN A 24 12.01 -25.48 23.12
C GLN A 24 12.14 -24.34 22.11
N THR A 25 11.69 -23.14 22.49
CA THR A 25 12.05 -21.91 21.79
C THR A 25 13.55 -21.70 21.95
N PRO A 26 14.32 -21.51 20.87
CA PRO A 26 15.76 -21.36 20.95
C PRO A 26 16.14 -20.14 21.79
N THR A 27 17.14 -20.29 22.65
CA THR A 27 17.63 -19.25 23.55
C THR A 27 18.33 -18.15 22.74
N ALA A 28 18.34 -16.89 23.21
CA ALA A 28 19.01 -15.77 22.53
C ALA A 28 20.48 -16.08 22.14
N SER A 29 21.20 -16.81 23.00
CA SER A 29 22.57 -17.30 22.73
C SER A 29 22.65 -18.29 21.55
N GLN A 30 21.64 -19.16 21.39
CA GLN A 30 21.57 -20.11 20.28
C GLN A 30 21.23 -19.41 18.96
N VAL A 31 20.33 -18.41 18.99
CA VAL A 31 20.03 -17.55 17.83
C VAL A 31 21.27 -16.78 17.39
N GLN A 32 22.06 -16.28 18.36
CA GLN A 32 23.29 -15.52 18.09
C GLN A 32 24.43 -16.39 17.54
N ARG A 33 24.50 -17.66 17.95
CA ARG A 33 25.41 -18.68 17.36
C ARG A 33 24.98 -19.13 15.96
N HIS A 34 23.69 -19.16 15.66
CA HIS A 34 23.19 -19.38 14.30
C HIS A 34 23.48 -18.20 13.37
N LEU A 35 23.39 -16.97 13.91
CA LEU A 35 23.67 -15.73 13.17
C LEU A 35 25.12 -15.65 12.68
N SER A 36 26.06 -16.20 13.46
CA SER A 36 27.50 -16.23 13.17
C SER A 36 27.89 -17.29 12.13
N LYS A 37 26.95 -18.15 11.69
CA LYS A 37 27.16 -19.20 10.68
C LYS A 37 26.48 -18.92 9.34
N LEU A 38 25.82 -17.77 9.17
CA LEU A 38 25.14 -17.46 7.92
C LEU A 38 26.16 -17.09 6.85
N THR A 39 26.09 -17.76 5.71
CA THR A 39 26.85 -17.36 4.53
C THR A 39 26.42 -15.94 4.11
N PRO A 40 27.29 -15.16 3.45
CA PRO A 40 26.92 -13.84 2.94
C PRO A 40 25.63 -13.85 2.09
N ALA A 41 25.40 -14.94 1.35
CA ALA A 41 24.17 -15.16 0.60
C ALA A 41 22.92 -15.29 1.50
N ALA A 42 23.00 -16.10 2.57
CA ALA A 42 21.88 -16.28 3.50
C ALA A 42 21.52 -14.98 4.25
N VAL A 43 22.52 -14.12 4.51
CA VAL A 43 22.28 -12.79 5.08
C VAL A 43 21.50 -11.89 4.11
N VAL A 44 21.87 -11.89 2.82
CA VAL A 44 21.16 -11.15 1.78
C VAL A 44 19.71 -11.61 1.69
N ASP A 45 19.46 -12.92 1.62
CA ASP A 45 18.11 -13.46 1.44
C ASP A 45 17.20 -13.18 2.64
N ARG A 46 17.76 -13.24 3.85
CA ARG A 46 17.05 -12.79 5.06
C ARG A 46 16.69 -11.30 4.96
N LYS A 47 17.62 -10.44 4.56
CA LYS A 47 17.36 -9.00 4.44
C LYS A 47 16.37 -8.68 3.33
N VAL A 48 16.38 -9.42 2.22
CA VAL A 48 15.35 -9.32 1.18
C VAL A 48 13.97 -9.61 1.78
N SER A 49 13.84 -10.69 2.55
CA SER A 49 12.59 -11.08 3.19
C SER A 49 12.09 -10.00 4.18
N GLU A 50 12.99 -9.45 5.01
CA GLU A 50 12.66 -8.34 5.93
C GLU A 50 12.21 -7.08 5.17
N VAL A 51 12.86 -6.73 4.05
CA VAL A 51 12.47 -5.58 3.22
C VAL A 51 11.12 -5.84 2.53
N VAL A 52 10.87 -7.05 2.03
CA VAL A 52 9.56 -7.43 1.45
C VAL A 52 8.45 -7.23 2.48
N GLN A 53 8.61 -7.77 3.69
CA GLN A 53 7.62 -7.60 4.76
C GLN A 53 7.41 -6.12 5.11
N TYR A 54 8.50 -5.35 5.22
CA TYR A 54 8.41 -3.91 5.49
C TYR A 54 7.64 -3.16 4.42
N VAL A 55 7.91 -3.42 3.13
CA VAL A 55 7.21 -2.79 2.01
C VAL A 55 5.72 -3.14 2.01
N LEU A 56 5.35 -4.39 2.30
CA LEU A 56 3.95 -4.81 2.40
C LEU A 56 3.18 -4.06 3.50
N ILE A 57 3.79 -3.89 4.68
CA ILE A 57 3.19 -3.12 5.78
C ILE A 57 2.99 -1.65 5.39
N MET A 58 3.97 -1.07 4.69
CA MET A 58 3.90 0.31 4.22
C MET A 58 2.82 0.50 3.14
N GLU A 59 2.65 -0.51 2.26
CA GLU A 59 1.62 -0.50 1.23
C GLU A 59 0.21 -0.61 1.81
N GLN A 60 0.00 -1.39 2.88
CA GLN A 60 -1.28 -1.43 3.60
C GLN A 60 -1.69 -0.04 4.12
N ARG A 61 -0.70 0.78 4.51
CA ARG A 61 -0.90 2.17 4.94
C ARG A 61 -0.82 3.19 3.80
N LYS A 62 -0.65 2.71 2.56
CA LYS A 62 -0.47 3.49 1.32
C LYS A 62 0.66 4.52 1.38
N VAL A 63 1.71 4.25 2.16
CA VAL A 63 2.82 5.18 2.37
C VAL A 63 3.96 4.82 1.42
N PRO A 64 4.47 5.77 0.62
CA PRO A 64 5.67 5.53 -0.16
C PRO A 64 6.85 5.13 0.72
N VAL A 65 7.58 4.12 0.29
CA VAL A 65 8.74 3.58 1.00
C VAL A 65 9.99 4.32 0.53
N LYS A 66 10.66 5.06 1.42
CA LYS A 66 11.89 5.78 1.06
C LYS A 66 13.12 4.91 1.28
N ARG A 67 14.14 5.07 0.43
CA ARG A 67 15.46 4.44 0.59
C ARG A 67 16.05 4.67 1.98
N LYS A 68 15.97 5.90 2.49
CA LYS A 68 16.46 6.27 3.83
C LYS A 68 15.77 5.44 4.93
N ASP A 69 14.47 5.19 4.80
CA ASP A 69 13.70 4.45 5.80
C ASP A 69 14.02 2.95 5.76
N ILE A 70 14.15 2.36 4.57
CA ILE A 70 14.62 0.96 4.42
C ILE A 70 16.02 0.81 5.05
N THR A 71 16.90 1.76 4.76
CA THR A 71 18.30 1.72 5.20
C THR A 71 18.42 1.86 6.72
N LYS A 72 17.61 2.74 7.33
CA LYS A 72 17.60 2.99 8.77
C LYS A 72 16.90 1.89 9.56
N ASN A 73 15.72 1.46 9.11
CA ASN A 73 14.82 0.63 9.90
C ASN A 73 15.08 -0.87 9.69
N VAL A 74 15.52 -1.27 8.49
CA VAL A 74 15.66 -2.68 8.11
C VAL A 74 17.13 -3.07 7.94
N LEU A 75 17.88 -2.32 7.10
CA LEU A 75 19.25 -2.72 6.75
C LEU A 75 20.27 -2.43 7.84
N LYS A 76 20.15 -1.32 8.58
CA LYS A 76 21.05 -0.95 9.68
C LYS A 76 22.53 -0.98 9.28
N GLU A 77 23.32 -1.97 9.68
CA GLU A 77 24.73 -2.13 9.26
C GLU A 77 24.92 -2.59 7.81
N TYR A 78 23.90 -3.20 7.17
CA TYR A 78 23.99 -3.77 5.82
C TYR A 78 23.71 -2.77 4.69
N ARG A 79 24.10 -1.49 4.86
CA ARG A 79 23.76 -0.41 3.91
C ARG A 79 24.51 -0.53 2.58
N SER A 80 25.72 -1.07 2.62
CA SER A 80 26.60 -1.21 1.44
C SER A 80 26.01 -2.13 0.37
N ILE A 81 25.19 -3.10 0.78
CA ILE A 81 24.56 -4.08 -0.12
C ILE A 81 23.11 -3.72 -0.49
N TYR A 82 22.68 -2.47 -0.24
CA TYR A 82 21.31 -1.99 -0.53
C TYR A 82 20.87 -2.29 -1.96
N SER A 83 21.73 -2.02 -2.94
CA SER A 83 21.40 -2.17 -4.37
C SER A 83 21.06 -3.61 -4.74
N GLU A 84 21.74 -4.59 -4.16
CA GLU A 84 21.44 -6.00 -4.41
C GLU A 84 20.14 -6.43 -3.71
N ILE A 85 19.93 -5.97 -2.48
CA ILE A 85 18.70 -6.28 -1.71
C ILE A 85 17.48 -5.71 -2.43
N ILE A 86 17.48 -4.43 -2.81
CA ILE A 86 16.32 -3.80 -3.45
C ILE A 86 16.01 -4.45 -4.81
N ARG A 87 17.04 -4.83 -5.57
CA ARG A 87 16.91 -5.55 -6.85
C ARG A 87 16.25 -6.92 -6.67
N ARG A 88 16.69 -7.68 -5.67
CA ARG A 88 16.06 -8.98 -5.33
C ARG A 88 14.64 -8.78 -4.80
N THR A 89 14.40 -7.79 -3.95
CA THR A 89 13.04 -7.47 -3.46
C THR A 89 12.09 -7.10 -4.60
N ALA A 90 12.51 -6.25 -5.54
CA ALA A 90 11.70 -5.91 -6.70
C ALA A 90 11.38 -7.14 -7.57
N ARG A 91 12.37 -8.04 -7.74
CA ARG A 91 12.17 -9.32 -8.42
C ARG A 91 11.16 -10.21 -7.68
N THR A 92 11.28 -10.33 -6.35
CA THR A 92 10.36 -11.11 -5.52
C THR A 92 8.93 -10.60 -5.65
N PHE A 93 8.71 -9.28 -5.59
CA PHE A 93 7.38 -8.71 -5.81
C PHE A 93 6.81 -9.07 -7.18
N ARG A 94 7.64 -8.98 -8.23
CA ARG A 94 7.20 -9.29 -9.59
C ARG A 94 6.87 -10.77 -9.78
N GLN A 95 7.74 -11.67 -9.30
CA GLN A 95 7.65 -13.10 -9.57
C GLN A 95 6.71 -13.85 -8.63
N VAL A 96 6.68 -13.47 -7.35
CA VAL A 96 5.91 -14.18 -6.31
C VAL A 96 4.54 -13.53 -6.10
N PHE A 97 4.48 -12.19 -6.11
CA PHE A 97 3.27 -11.45 -5.77
C PHE A 97 2.53 -10.88 -6.98
N GLY A 98 3.13 -10.89 -8.17
CA GLY A 98 2.58 -10.22 -9.36
C GLY A 98 2.43 -8.70 -9.18
N MET A 99 3.25 -8.11 -8.31
CA MET A 99 3.26 -6.68 -8.02
C MET A 99 4.59 -6.06 -8.45
N GLU A 100 4.59 -4.78 -8.73
CA GLU A 100 5.78 -4.06 -9.16
C GLU A 100 6.16 -2.97 -8.17
N LEU A 101 7.42 -2.99 -7.72
CA LEU A 101 8.00 -1.92 -6.92
C LEU A 101 8.44 -0.80 -7.87
N VAL A 102 7.71 0.32 -7.86
CA VAL A 102 7.91 1.45 -8.78
C VAL A 102 8.46 2.65 -8.03
N GLU A 103 9.52 3.26 -8.54
CA GLU A 103 10.04 4.53 -8.03
C GLU A 103 9.18 5.70 -8.55
N ILE A 104 8.70 6.54 -7.64
CA ILE A 104 7.85 7.71 -7.96
C ILE A 104 8.54 9.05 -7.67
N ASP A 105 9.67 9.03 -6.96
CA ASP A 105 10.47 10.22 -6.65
C ASP A 105 11.95 9.82 -6.66
N THR A 106 12.65 10.21 -7.72
CA THR A 106 14.07 9.90 -7.92
C THR A 106 14.98 10.72 -7.02
N LYS A 107 14.54 11.90 -6.56
CA LYS A 107 15.34 12.77 -5.68
C LYS A 107 15.43 12.19 -4.28
N ASN A 108 14.31 11.66 -3.78
CA ASN A 108 14.24 11.08 -2.44
C ASN A 108 14.32 9.55 -2.42
N HIS A 109 14.39 8.91 -3.60
CA HIS A 109 14.29 7.47 -3.79
C HIS A 109 13.08 6.89 -3.05
N ALA A 110 11.88 7.34 -3.43
CA ALA A 110 10.62 6.87 -2.87
C ALA A 110 9.93 5.89 -3.81
N TYR A 111 9.52 4.75 -3.27
CA TYR A 111 8.93 3.65 -4.01
C TYR A 111 7.48 3.40 -3.56
N ILE A 112 6.65 2.92 -4.46
CA ILE A 112 5.31 2.39 -4.16
C ILE A 112 5.18 0.99 -4.76
N LEU A 113 4.19 0.24 -4.30
CA LEU A 113 3.87 -1.07 -4.86
C LEU A 113 2.63 -0.95 -5.74
N VAL A 114 2.74 -1.37 -7.00
CA VAL A 114 1.66 -1.32 -7.99
C VAL A 114 1.24 -2.74 -8.32
N ASN A 115 -0.05 -3.04 -8.21
CA ASN A 115 -0.59 -4.34 -8.60
C ASN A 115 -0.62 -4.46 -10.13
N ARG A 116 0.05 -5.49 -10.69
CA ARG A 116 0.11 -5.78 -12.12
C ARG A 116 -0.63 -7.06 -12.50
N LEU A 117 -1.24 -7.76 -11.53
CA LEU A 117 -2.00 -8.96 -11.82
C LEU A 117 -3.16 -8.62 -12.76
N PRO A 118 -3.38 -9.42 -13.83
CA PRO A 118 -4.53 -9.23 -14.69
C PRO A 118 -5.80 -9.35 -13.86
N ARG A 119 -6.70 -8.38 -14.00
CA ARG A 119 -8.02 -8.47 -13.35
C ARG A 119 -8.75 -9.66 -13.96
N ARG A 120 -9.34 -10.50 -13.11
CA ARG A 120 -10.09 -11.67 -13.53
C ARG A 120 -11.26 -11.23 -14.43
N GLU A 121 -11.45 -11.89 -15.57
CA GLU A 121 -12.62 -11.69 -16.43
C GLU A 121 -13.91 -11.91 -15.62
N GLY A 122 -14.79 -10.91 -15.60
CA GLY A 122 -16.01 -10.92 -14.79
C GLY A 122 -15.88 -10.22 -13.42
N ASP A 123 -14.68 -9.82 -13.01
CA ASP A 123 -14.50 -8.82 -11.95
C ASP A 123 -14.91 -7.46 -12.54
N ARG A 124 -16.23 -7.24 -12.61
CA ARG A 124 -16.86 -5.97 -12.95
C ARG A 124 -16.05 -4.90 -12.24
N MET A 125 -15.30 -4.10 -13.00
CA MET A 125 -14.53 -2.93 -12.56
C MET A 125 -14.62 -2.76 -11.04
N ASN A 126 -13.71 -3.35 -10.26
CA ASN A 126 -13.67 -3.12 -8.81
C ASN A 126 -13.27 -1.67 -8.55
N TRP A 127 -14.21 -0.78 -8.86
CA TRP A 127 -14.30 0.60 -8.48
C TRP A 127 -15.08 0.70 -7.17
N GLY A 128 -15.64 -0.41 -6.67
CA GLY A 128 -16.05 -0.53 -5.28
C GLY A 128 -14.86 -0.10 -4.42
N PRO A 129 -14.92 1.05 -3.77
CA PRO A 129 -13.77 1.54 -3.06
C PRO A 129 -13.53 0.55 -1.92
N ALA A 130 -12.35 -0.07 -1.89
CA ALA A 130 -12.02 -1.08 -0.89
C ALA A 130 -12.27 -0.57 0.55
N THR A 131 -12.26 0.76 0.71
CA THR A 131 -12.70 1.48 1.90
C THR A 131 -13.46 2.75 1.47
N PRO A 132 -14.41 3.29 2.26
CA PRO A 132 -15.07 4.57 1.94
C PRO A 132 -14.09 5.69 1.56
N LYS A 133 -12.92 5.76 2.23
CA LYS A 133 -11.86 6.74 1.93
C LYS A 133 -11.34 6.65 0.49
N THR A 134 -11.22 5.45 -0.07
CA THR A 134 -10.83 5.27 -1.47
C THR A 134 -11.89 5.83 -2.42
N GLY A 135 -13.17 5.76 -2.05
CA GLY A 135 -14.28 6.30 -2.84
C GLY A 135 -14.23 7.81 -2.86
N LEU A 136 -14.06 8.42 -1.68
CA LEU A 136 -13.86 9.86 -1.54
C LEU A 136 -12.62 10.34 -2.33
N LEU A 137 -11.50 9.61 -2.24
CA LEU A 137 -10.30 9.93 -3.00
C LEU A 137 -10.58 9.97 -4.49
N LEU A 138 -11.28 8.96 -5.02
CA LEU A 138 -11.58 8.91 -6.43
C LEU A 138 -12.55 10.00 -6.88
N VAL A 139 -13.52 10.39 -6.03
CA VAL A 139 -14.37 11.57 -6.26
C VAL A 139 -13.53 12.84 -6.35
N ILE A 140 -12.56 13.03 -5.45
CA ILE A 140 -11.65 14.19 -5.47
C ILE A 140 -10.79 14.18 -6.75
N LEU A 141 -10.20 13.04 -7.12
CA LEU A 141 -9.43 12.90 -8.36
C LEU A 141 -10.29 13.22 -9.59
N SER A 142 -11.57 12.82 -9.57
CA SER A 142 -12.55 13.15 -10.61
C SER A 142 -12.79 14.66 -10.68
N ILE A 143 -13.05 15.33 -9.57
CA ILE A 143 -13.27 16.79 -9.54
C ILE A 143 -12.04 17.53 -10.10
N ILE A 144 -10.84 17.14 -9.70
CA ILE A 144 -9.59 17.75 -10.19
C ILE A 144 -9.46 17.57 -11.70
N PHE A 145 -9.69 16.36 -12.21
CA PHE A 145 -9.59 16.07 -13.63
C PHE A 145 -10.63 16.85 -14.44
N MET A 146 -11.89 16.85 -13.99
CA MET A 146 -12.99 17.56 -14.64
C MET A 146 -12.80 19.09 -14.64
N LYS A 147 -11.99 19.64 -13.73
CA LYS A 147 -11.64 21.06 -13.65
C LYS A 147 -10.34 21.43 -14.38
N GLY A 148 -9.74 20.50 -15.13
CA GLY A 148 -8.54 20.77 -15.93
C GLY A 148 -7.23 20.44 -15.20
N ASN A 149 -7.20 19.36 -14.43
CA ASN A 149 -6.04 18.79 -13.72
C ASN A 149 -5.51 19.58 -12.52
N ALA A 150 -6.09 20.74 -12.22
CA ALA A 150 -5.81 21.51 -11.02
C ALA A 150 -7.10 22.18 -10.53
N VAL A 151 -7.26 22.27 -9.21
CA VAL A 151 -8.41 22.95 -8.61
C VAL A 151 -7.98 23.71 -7.36
N LYS A 152 -8.43 24.96 -7.22
CA LYS A 152 -8.25 25.73 -5.98
C LYS A 152 -8.90 24.99 -4.80
N ASP A 153 -8.26 25.04 -3.64
CA ASP A 153 -8.74 24.36 -2.44
C ASP A 153 -10.17 24.77 -2.07
N SER A 154 -10.49 26.07 -2.11
CA SER A 154 -11.82 26.64 -1.88
C SER A 154 -12.91 26.01 -2.76
N LEU A 155 -12.62 25.81 -4.05
CA LEU A 155 -13.54 25.19 -5.00
C LEU A 155 -13.73 23.70 -4.72
N LEU A 156 -12.66 22.99 -4.32
CA LEU A 156 -12.76 21.60 -3.92
C LEU A 156 -13.63 21.44 -2.67
N TRP A 157 -13.40 22.25 -1.64
CA TRP A 157 -14.19 22.21 -0.40
C TRP A 157 -15.66 22.54 -0.65
N HIS A 158 -15.95 23.52 -1.49
CA HIS A 158 -17.32 23.83 -1.89
C HIS A 158 -17.98 22.67 -2.62
N ALA A 159 -17.26 21.99 -3.52
CA ALA A 159 -17.78 20.82 -4.22
C ALA A 159 -18.04 19.65 -3.26
N LEU A 160 -17.14 19.38 -2.31
CA LEU A 160 -17.31 18.33 -1.30
C LEU A 160 -18.49 18.61 -0.36
N LYS A 161 -18.69 19.87 0.04
CA LYS A 161 -19.84 20.28 0.87
C LYS A 161 -21.17 20.01 0.18
N ARG A 162 -21.26 20.21 -1.14
CA ARG A 162 -22.45 19.85 -1.95
C ARG A 162 -22.71 18.35 -1.98
N LEU A 163 -21.67 17.54 -1.82
CA LEU A 163 -21.73 16.08 -1.69
C LEU A 163 -21.92 15.62 -0.24
N ARG A 164 -22.32 16.53 0.67
CA ARG A 164 -22.53 16.27 2.11
C ARG A 164 -21.26 15.89 2.88
N VAL A 165 -20.09 16.28 2.37
CA VAL A 165 -18.80 16.11 3.05
C VAL A 165 -18.28 17.49 3.46
N ASP A 166 -18.58 17.90 4.70
CA ASP A 166 -18.15 19.20 5.23
C ASP A 166 -16.75 19.11 5.88
N PRO A 167 -15.76 19.93 5.47
CA PRO A 167 -14.44 19.93 6.09
C PRO A 167 -14.41 20.50 7.53
N ALA A 168 -15.46 21.19 7.98
CA ALA A 168 -15.55 21.73 9.33
C ALA A 168 -16.05 20.71 10.37
N GLU A 169 -16.66 19.62 9.91
CA GLU A 169 -17.26 18.60 10.77
C GLU A 169 -16.52 17.27 10.67
N ARG A 170 -16.59 16.48 11.74
CA ARG A 170 -16.04 15.12 11.73
C ARG A 170 -17.08 14.19 11.12
N HIS A 171 -16.72 13.56 10.01
CA HIS A 171 -17.58 12.62 9.30
C HIS A 171 -17.44 11.21 9.89
N ASP A 172 -18.52 10.43 9.93
CA ASP A 172 -18.50 9.08 10.51
C ASP A 172 -17.51 8.14 9.80
N ASP A 173 -17.59 8.06 8.47
CA ASP A 173 -16.69 7.21 7.68
C ASP A 173 -15.27 7.78 7.47
N PHE A 174 -15.12 9.11 7.41
CA PHE A 174 -13.87 9.77 6.98
C PHE A 174 -13.08 10.37 8.14
N GLY A 175 -13.70 10.59 9.29
CA GLY A 175 -13.13 11.33 10.40
C GLY A 175 -12.95 12.81 10.05
N ASP A 176 -11.75 13.35 10.33
CA ASP A 176 -11.37 14.70 9.94
C ASP A 176 -11.06 14.74 8.44
N VAL A 177 -12.03 15.20 7.64
CA VAL A 177 -11.94 15.27 6.18
C VAL A 177 -10.81 16.20 5.74
N LYS A 178 -10.64 17.34 6.43
CA LYS A 178 -9.61 18.31 6.06
C LYS A 178 -8.23 17.66 6.18
N LYS A 179 -7.96 17.03 7.32
CA LYS A 179 -6.71 16.28 7.55
C LYS A 179 -6.54 15.10 6.59
N LEU A 180 -7.61 14.36 6.32
CA LEU A 180 -7.58 13.24 5.37
C LEU A 180 -7.11 13.71 3.98
N VAL A 181 -7.65 14.81 3.47
CA VAL A 181 -7.35 15.30 2.12
C VAL A 181 -6.02 16.05 2.06
N THR A 182 -5.74 16.95 3.00
CA THR A 182 -4.52 17.79 2.96
C THR A 182 -3.27 17.08 3.48
N GLU A 183 -3.42 16.11 4.38
CA GLU A 183 -2.27 15.40 4.97
C GLU A 183 -2.21 13.95 4.52
N GLU A 184 -3.28 13.16 4.71
CA GLU A 184 -3.21 11.71 4.49
C GLU A 184 -3.06 11.38 2.99
N PHE A 185 -3.92 11.89 2.12
CA PHE A 185 -3.83 11.66 0.67
C PHE A 185 -2.58 12.29 0.03
N VAL A 186 -2.11 13.43 0.57
CA VAL A 186 -0.86 14.05 0.12
C VAL A 186 0.35 13.21 0.52
N ARG A 187 0.39 12.72 1.77
CA ARG A 187 1.44 11.82 2.28
C ARG A 187 1.45 10.49 1.55
N GLN A 188 0.29 9.99 1.14
CA GLN A 188 0.15 8.80 0.29
C GLN A 188 0.56 9.06 -1.17
N ARG A 189 0.75 10.32 -1.57
CA ARG A 189 1.09 10.77 -2.93
C ARG A 189 -0.02 10.58 -3.97
N TYR A 190 -1.27 10.47 -3.52
CA TYR A 190 -2.41 10.53 -4.43
C TYR A 190 -2.74 11.96 -4.82
N LEU A 191 -2.52 12.92 -3.92
CA LEU A 191 -2.71 14.34 -4.16
C LEU A 191 -1.41 15.11 -3.98
N GLU A 192 -1.29 16.19 -4.73
CA GLU A 192 -0.31 17.24 -4.48
C GLU A 192 -1.07 18.49 -4.05
N TYR A 193 -0.59 19.12 -2.98
CA TYR A 193 -1.16 20.34 -2.42
C TYR A 193 -0.11 21.44 -2.53
N CYS A 194 -0.29 22.32 -3.50
CA CYS A 194 0.72 23.29 -3.92
C CYS A 194 0.22 24.71 -3.74
N ARG A 195 1.12 25.59 -3.30
CA ARG A 195 0.86 27.04 -3.27
C ARG A 195 0.84 27.57 -4.71
N VAL A 196 -0.17 28.35 -5.04
CA VAL A 196 -0.24 29.05 -6.33
C VAL A 196 0.79 30.18 -6.32
N ALA A 197 1.63 30.23 -7.35
CA ALA A 197 2.67 31.25 -7.46
C ALA A 197 2.03 32.63 -7.66
N HIS A 198 2.63 33.65 -7.02
CA HIS A 198 2.29 35.06 -7.24
C HIS A 198 0.84 35.47 -6.91
N THR A 199 0.17 34.79 -5.99
CA THR A 199 -1.14 35.24 -5.48
C THR A 199 -1.00 35.99 -4.14
N ASP A 200 -1.76 37.07 -4.00
CA ASP A 200 -2.00 37.77 -2.73
C ASP A 200 -3.51 38.00 -2.56
N PRO A 201 -4.19 37.34 -1.60
CA PRO A 201 -3.63 36.46 -0.57
C PRO A 201 -3.06 35.13 -1.11
N VAL A 202 -2.33 34.41 -0.25
CA VAL A 202 -1.77 33.10 -0.58
C VAL A 202 -2.89 32.10 -0.88
N GLU A 203 -2.88 31.55 -2.09
CA GLU A 203 -3.84 30.53 -2.52
C GLU A 203 -3.15 29.16 -2.66
N TYR A 204 -3.95 28.10 -2.55
CA TYR A 204 -3.51 26.73 -2.74
C TYR A 204 -4.37 25.99 -3.76
N GLU A 205 -3.77 25.04 -4.46
CA GLU A 205 -4.45 24.17 -5.39
C GLU A 205 -4.10 22.69 -5.15
N PHE A 206 -5.03 21.83 -5.51
CA PHE A 206 -4.86 20.39 -5.56
C PHE A 206 -4.61 19.91 -6.98
N ARG A 207 -3.66 18.99 -7.13
CA ARG A 207 -3.35 18.26 -8.36
C ARG A 207 -3.28 16.77 -8.07
N TRP A 208 -3.32 15.94 -9.11
CA TRP A 208 -3.02 14.51 -8.96
C TRP A 208 -1.56 14.34 -8.58
N GLY A 209 -1.30 13.48 -7.60
CA GLY A 209 0.05 13.09 -7.22
C GLY A 209 0.55 11.86 -7.97
N ALA A 210 1.86 11.62 -7.89
CA ALA A 210 2.52 10.54 -8.62
C ALA A 210 1.93 9.13 -8.40
N ARG A 211 1.35 8.82 -7.22
CA ARG A 211 0.70 7.52 -6.98
C ARG A 211 -0.61 7.39 -7.76
N ALA A 212 -1.38 8.48 -7.90
CA ALA A 212 -2.64 8.45 -8.64
C ALA A 212 -2.42 8.03 -10.11
N PHE A 213 -1.41 8.60 -10.77
CA PHE A 213 -1.04 8.24 -12.16
C PHE A 213 -0.55 6.80 -12.33
N ARG A 214 -0.12 6.13 -11.25
CA ARG A 214 0.34 4.74 -11.30
C ARG A 214 -0.77 3.73 -11.01
N GLU A 215 -1.69 4.07 -10.11
CA GLU A 215 -2.78 3.17 -9.70
C GLU A 215 -4.05 3.34 -10.56
N THR A 216 -4.29 4.53 -11.09
CA THR A 216 -5.44 4.84 -11.96
C THR A 216 -4.99 5.57 -13.24
N SER A 217 -5.94 5.90 -14.12
CA SER A 217 -5.73 6.73 -15.31
C SER A 217 -6.88 7.70 -15.48
N LYS A 218 -6.67 8.78 -16.25
CA LYS A 218 -7.74 9.73 -16.59
C LYS A 218 -8.91 9.05 -17.26
N MET A 219 -8.65 8.06 -18.12
CA MET A 219 -9.71 7.28 -18.76
C MET A 219 -10.56 6.52 -17.74
N LYS A 220 -9.94 5.83 -16.78
CA LYS A 220 -10.65 5.12 -15.71
C LYS A 220 -11.47 6.05 -14.83
N VAL A 221 -10.96 7.25 -14.55
CA VAL A 221 -11.69 8.27 -13.79
C VAL A 221 -12.86 8.82 -14.61
N LEU A 222 -12.68 9.03 -15.90
CA LEU A 222 -13.74 9.48 -16.78
C LEU A 222 -14.87 8.46 -16.92
N GLU A 223 -14.53 7.17 -17.06
CA GLU A 223 -15.50 6.07 -17.04
C GLU A 223 -16.28 6.01 -15.73
N PHE A 224 -15.66 6.35 -14.61
CA PHE A 224 -16.37 6.46 -13.34
C PHE A 224 -17.35 7.64 -13.32
N VAL A 225 -16.92 8.81 -13.76
CA VAL A 225 -17.78 10.00 -13.85
C VAL A 225 -18.99 9.71 -14.74
N ALA A 226 -18.76 9.09 -15.90
CA ALA A 226 -19.80 8.59 -16.80
C ALA A 226 -20.84 7.70 -16.08
N LYS A 227 -20.38 6.76 -15.26
CA LYS A 227 -21.28 5.88 -14.48
C LYS A 227 -22.10 6.63 -13.44
N MET A 228 -21.52 7.66 -12.79
CA MET A 228 -22.26 8.48 -11.84
C MET A 228 -23.32 9.37 -12.49
N HIS A 229 -23.14 9.72 -13.76
CA HIS A 229 -24.08 10.52 -14.55
C HIS A 229 -24.94 9.62 -15.45
N ASP A 230 -25.73 8.73 -14.85
CA ASP A 230 -26.70 7.86 -15.56
C ASP A 230 -26.09 7.01 -16.69
N ASN A 231 -24.86 6.52 -16.51
CA ASN A 231 -24.12 5.72 -17.50
C ASN A 231 -23.96 6.42 -18.86
N GLN A 232 -23.77 7.74 -18.86
CA GLN A 232 -23.41 8.49 -20.07
C GLN A 232 -22.12 7.98 -20.71
N ASP A 233 -21.99 8.13 -22.04
CA ASP A 233 -20.75 7.77 -22.73
C ASP A 233 -19.62 8.74 -22.30
N PRO A 234 -18.46 8.25 -21.83
CA PRO A 234 -17.26 9.08 -21.56
C PRO A 234 -16.89 10.06 -22.68
N LYS A 235 -17.22 9.74 -23.93
CA LYS A 235 -16.97 10.59 -25.12
C LYS A 235 -17.75 11.90 -25.10
N THR A 236 -18.83 12.00 -24.31
CA THR A 236 -19.60 13.24 -24.15
C THR A 236 -18.73 14.39 -23.62
N TRP A 237 -17.77 14.09 -22.75
CA TRP A 237 -16.74 15.03 -22.30
C TRP A 237 -15.54 15.05 -23.27
N ASN A 238 -15.75 15.61 -24.46
CA ASN A 238 -14.78 15.61 -25.56
C ASN A 238 -13.36 16.03 -25.16
N THR A 239 -13.21 17.12 -24.40
CA THR A 239 -11.90 17.62 -23.98
C THR A 239 -11.18 16.62 -23.07
N GLN A 240 -11.88 16.15 -22.03
CA GLN A 240 -11.37 15.19 -21.07
C GLN A 240 -11.07 13.83 -21.74
N TYR A 241 -11.93 13.37 -22.64
CA TYR A 241 -11.74 12.12 -23.35
C TYR A 241 -10.50 12.14 -24.26
N LYS A 242 -10.27 13.24 -24.98
CA LYS A 242 -9.05 13.43 -25.79
C LYS A 242 -7.79 13.45 -24.92
N GLU A 243 -7.84 14.16 -23.80
CA GLU A 243 -6.72 14.23 -22.87
C GLU A 243 -6.39 12.87 -22.26
N ALA A 244 -7.43 12.10 -21.88
CA ALA A 244 -7.28 10.75 -21.35
C ALA A 244 -6.68 9.78 -22.38
N GLN A 245 -7.00 9.93 -23.66
CA GLN A 245 -6.37 9.15 -24.73
C GLN A 245 -4.90 9.53 -24.93
N GLN A 246 -4.57 10.82 -24.89
CA GLN A 246 -3.19 11.29 -25.02
C GLN A 246 -2.31 10.77 -23.88
N GLU A 247 -2.81 10.76 -22.64
CA GLU A 247 -2.13 10.15 -21.50
C GLU A 247 -1.90 8.64 -21.71
N ALA A 248 -2.91 7.91 -22.20
CA ALA A 248 -2.77 6.49 -22.45
C ALA A 248 -1.72 6.20 -23.54
N ALA A 249 -1.68 7.03 -24.59
CA ALA A 249 -0.72 6.90 -25.69
C ALA A 249 0.72 7.22 -25.24
N SER A 250 0.93 8.23 -24.40
CA SER A 250 2.27 8.60 -23.92
C SER A 250 2.86 7.59 -22.95
N LEU A 251 2.02 6.82 -22.24
CA LEU A 251 2.46 5.74 -21.35
C LEU A 251 2.75 4.42 -22.08
N ALA A 252 2.32 4.29 -23.34
CA ALA A 252 2.56 3.10 -24.16
C ALA A 252 3.87 3.17 -24.98
N GLN A 253 4.54 4.33 -24.97
CA GLN A 253 5.85 4.58 -25.58
C GLN A 253 6.97 4.40 -24.55
#